data_AF-A0A6N6NLX2-F1
#
_entry.id   AF-A0A6N6NLX2-F1
#
_cell.length_a   1.000
_cell.length_b   1.000
_cell.length_c   1.000
_cell.angle_alpha   90.00
_cell.angle_beta   90.00
_cell.angle_gamma   90.00
#
_symmetry.space_group_name_H-M   'P 1'
#
loop_
_entity.id
_entity.type
_entity.pdbx_description
1 polymer ?
#
loop_
_entity_poly.entity_id
_entity_poly.type
_entity_poly.pdbx_seq_one_letter_code
_entity_poly.pdbx_strand_id
1 'polypeptide(L)'
;MANSGRKAKPLAVQESKRRVHISNAEKEARRAREAAIGGTTDHMAPPRYLATQKLKSRYSEIVSLLRAASEQLCTDLDVDAVARYVIEEDEYIAASSALRKARRDKEELKTIESMQRLKNAAFKCVDTSAKSIGLTVDARLRFDLREPEQDKPENRFARFQVANGR
;
A
#
# COMPACT_ATOMS: atom_id res chain seq x y z
N MET A 1 27.42 8.11 18.19
CA MET A 1 26.43 7.25 18.86
C MET A 1 25.19 7.17 17.97
N ALA A 2 25.06 6.12 17.17
CA ALA A 2 23.89 5.93 16.30
C ALA A 2 22.68 5.57 17.18
N ASN A 3 21.61 6.35 17.10
CA ASN A 3 20.37 6.15 17.86
C ASN A 3 19.61 4.93 17.32
N SER A 4 20.06 3.73 17.71
CA SER A 4 19.65 2.43 17.16
C SER A 4 18.37 1.87 17.80
N GLY A 5 17.26 2.61 17.77
CA GLY A 5 16.02 2.11 18.36
C GLY A 5 14.71 2.59 17.74
N ARG A 6 14.67 3.81 17.20
CA ARG A 6 13.41 4.38 16.69
C ARG A 6 13.43 4.47 15.17
N LYS A 7 12.61 3.65 14.51
CA LYS A 7 12.39 3.74 13.07
C LYS A 7 11.96 5.16 12.71
N ALA A 8 12.65 5.78 11.75
CA ALA A 8 12.27 7.07 11.21
C ALA A 8 10.85 6.96 10.62
N LYS A 9 9.99 7.94 10.92
CA LYS A 9 8.63 8.03 10.37
C LYS A 9 8.63 9.04 9.24
N PRO A 10 7.79 8.93 8.20
CA PRO A 10 7.70 9.96 7.14
C PRO A 10 7.56 11.38 7.72
N LEU A 11 8.11 12.39 7.04
CA LEU A 11 8.14 13.76 7.53
C LEU A 11 6.72 14.29 7.82
N ALA A 12 5.76 14.01 6.95
CA ALA A 12 4.37 14.45 7.11
C ALA A 12 3.65 13.81 8.34
N VAL A 13 4.00 12.57 8.68
CA VAL A 13 3.58 11.91 9.94
C VAL A 13 4.22 12.58 11.16
N GLN A 14 5.44 13.10 11.04
CA GLN A 14 6.10 13.85 12.11
C GLN A 14 5.47 15.23 12.31
N GLU A 15 5.20 15.96 11.21
CA GLU A 15 4.59 17.30 11.24
C GLU A 15 3.19 17.28 11.85
N SER A 16 2.40 16.22 11.61
CA SER A 16 1.08 16.05 12.23
C SER A 16 1.10 15.75 13.73
N LYS A 17 2.23 15.30 14.29
CA LYS A 17 2.32 14.83 15.69
C LYS A 17 2.90 15.87 16.67
N ARG A 18 3.01 17.15 16.27
CA ARG A 18 3.53 18.36 16.98
C ARG A 18 4.85 18.88 16.41
N ARG A 19 5.17 20.14 16.74
CA ARG A 19 6.36 20.92 16.34
C ARG A 19 7.65 20.13 16.54
N VAL A 20 8.17 19.61 15.43
CA VAL A 20 9.53 19.08 15.35
C VAL A 20 10.44 20.26 15.04
N HIS A 21 11.48 20.47 15.85
CA HIS A 21 12.52 21.45 15.57
C HIS A 21 13.46 20.88 14.50
N ILE A 22 13.03 20.97 13.26
CA ILE A 22 13.79 20.60 12.07
C ILE A 22 13.93 21.86 11.21
N SER A 23 15.13 22.11 10.69
CA SER A 23 15.38 23.29 9.85
C SER A 23 14.65 23.16 8.50
N ASN A 24 14.37 24.28 7.82
CA ASN A 24 13.74 24.24 6.49
C ASN A 24 14.59 23.44 5.48
N ALA A 25 15.92 23.63 5.49
CA ALA A 25 16.84 22.87 4.65
C ALA A 25 16.79 21.36 4.93
N GLU A 26 16.69 20.95 6.19
CA GLU A 26 16.58 19.54 6.56
C GLU A 26 15.22 18.94 6.17
N LYS A 27 14.13 19.73 6.26
CA LYS A 27 12.82 19.32 5.74
C LYS A 27 12.84 19.09 4.24
N GLU A 28 13.41 20.01 3.47
CA GLU A 28 13.52 19.91 2.02
C GLU A 28 14.37 18.70 1.61
N ALA A 29 15.55 18.53 2.21
CA ALA A 29 16.40 17.36 1.96
C ALA A 29 15.68 16.04 2.26
N ARG A 30 14.84 16.03 3.29
CA ARG A 30 14.06 14.85 3.66
C ARG A 30 12.87 14.61 2.73
N ARG A 31 12.13 15.64 2.34
CA ARG A 31 11.06 15.53 1.33
C ARG A 31 11.64 14.99 0.01
N ALA A 32 12.76 15.54 -0.45
CA ALA A 32 13.45 15.08 -1.64
C ALA A 32 13.90 13.60 -1.52
N ARG A 33 14.45 13.21 -0.37
CA ARG A 33 14.83 11.82 -0.11
C ARG A 33 13.63 10.87 -0.06
N GLU A 34 12.54 11.27 0.59
CA GLU A 34 11.31 10.47 0.67
C GLU A 34 10.66 10.33 -0.72
N ALA A 35 10.66 11.39 -1.53
CA ALA A 35 10.19 11.36 -2.92
C ALA A 35 11.08 10.48 -3.83
N ALA A 36 12.40 10.53 -3.65
CA ALA A 36 13.34 9.71 -4.42
C ALA A 36 13.26 8.20 -4.10
N ILE A 37 12.65 7.82 -2.97
CA ILE A 37 12.36 6.43 -2.61
C ILE A 37 11.00 5.98 -3.20
N GLY A 38 10.20 6.91 -3.73
CA GLY A 38 8.99 6.59 -4.46
C GLY A 38 9.31 5.73 -5.70
N GLY A 39 8.53 4.65 -5.88
CA GLY A 39 8.64 3.80 -7.07
C GLY A 39 8.17 4.53 -8.33
N THR A 40 8.47 3.95 -9.50
CA THR A 40 7.96 4.42 -10.78
C THR A 40 6.61 3.78 -11.10
N THR A 41 6.04 4.11 -12.24
CA THR A 41 4.76 3.54 -12.68
C THR A 41 4.84 2.89 -14.05
N ASP A 42 6.05 2.72 -14.57
CA ASP A 42 6.30 2.33 -15.97
C ASP A 42 6.14 0.81 -16.19
N HIS A 43 6.22 0.03 -15.12
CA HIS A 43 6.31 -1.43 -15.16
C HIS A 43 5.24 -2.13 -14.31
N MET A 44 3.99 -1.68 -14.41
CA MET A 44 2.89 -2.20 -13.58
C MET A 44 2.04 -3.30 -14.22
N ALA A 45 2.44 -3.81 -15.40
CA ALA A 45 1.70 -4.87 -16.07
C ALA A 45 1.63 -6.15 -15.21
N PRO A 46 0.56 -6.96 -15.33
CA PRO A 46 0.44 -8.22 -14.61
C PRO A 46 1.68 -9.11 -14.84
N PRO A 47 2.32 -9.65 -13.78
CA PRO A 47 3.46 -10.53 -13.94
C PRO A 47 3.16 -11.76 -14.78
N ARG A 48 4.18 -12.23 -15.52
CA ARG A 48 4.05 -13.38 -16.42
C ARG A 48 3.63 -14.67 -15.70
N TYR A 49 3.95 -14.82 -14.42
CA TYR A 49 3.61 -15.99 -13.62
C TYR A 49 2.14 -16.05 -13.21
N LEU A 50 1.36 -14.97 -13.39
CA LEU A 50 -0.10 -15.04 -13.28
C LEU A 50 -0.64 -15.82 -14.49
N ALA A 51 -0.80 -17.14 -14.30
CA ALA A 51 -1.00 -18.07 -15.39
C ALA A 51 -2.33 -17.90 -16.15
N THR A 52 -3.38 -17.42 -15.48
CA THR A 52 -4.74 -17.35 -16.06
C THR A 52 -5.17 -15.91 -16.30
N GLN A 53 -6.02 -15.71 -17.32
CA GLN A 53 -6.60 -14.40 -17.60
C GLN A 53 -7.45 -13.88 -16.45
N LYS A 54 -8.09 -14.78 -15.68
CA LYS A 54 -8.81 -14.44 -14.45
C LYS A 54 -7.89 -13.73 -13.45
N LEU A 55 -6.72 -14.30 -13.16
CA LEU A 55 -5.76 -13.71 -12.21
C LEU A 55 -5.21 -12.38 -12.74
N LYS A 56 -4.87 -12.31 -14.04
CA LYS A 56 -4.39 -11.05 -14.65
C LYS A 56 -5.44 -9.94 -14.59
N SER A 57 -6.69 -10.26 -14.89
CA SER A 57 -7.80 -9.29 -14.82
C SER A 57 -8.01 -8.79 -13.39
N ARG A 58 -7.98 -9.70 -12.41
CA ARG A 58 -8.13 -9.35 -11.00
C ARG A 58 -6.97 -8.49 -10.51
N TYR A 59 -5.74 -8.81 -10.91
CA TYR A 59 -4.57 -7.97 -10.65
C TYR A 59 -4.75 -6.55 -11.18
N SER A 60 -5.16 -6.40 -12.45
CA SER A 60 -5.36 -5.08 -13.06
C SER A 60 -6.45 -4.28 -12.35
N GLU A 61 -7.52 -4.93 -11.90
CA GLU A 61 -8.57 -4.31 -11.09
C GLU A 61 -8.03 -3.79 -9.76
N ILE A 62 -7.26 -4.61 -9.03
CA ILE A 62 -6.67 -4.20 -7.74
C ILE A 62 -5.70 -3.04 -7.91
N VAL A 63 -4.81 -3.09 -8.90
CA VAL A 63 -3.90 -1.98 -9.23
C VAL A 63 -4.70 -0.71 -9.53
N SER A 64 -5.76 -0.82 -10.34
CA SER A 64 -6.61 0.33 -10.66
C SER A 64 -7.28 0.93 -9.41
N LEU A 65 -7.78 0.10 -8.50
CA LEU A 65 -8.41 0.55 -7.27
C LEU A 65 -7.42 1.25 -6.33
N LEU A 66 -6.21 0.68 -6.16
CA LEU A 66 -5.17 1.27 -5.32
C LEU A 66 -4.72 2.62 -5.88
N ARG A 67 -4.47 2.70 -7.19
CA ARG A 67 -4.05 3.95 -7.85
C ARG A 67 -5.14 5.01 -7.88
N ALA A 68 -6.41 4.62 -7.99
CA ALA A 68 -7.54 5.56 -7.89
C ALA A 68 -7.64 6.20 -6.49
N ALA A 69 -7.16 5.52 -5.44
CA ALA A 69 -7.08 6.10 -4.11
C ALA A 69 -5.87 7.05 -3.96
N SER A 70 -4.73 6.72 -4.57
CA SER A 70 -3.57 7.59 -4.72
C SER A 70 -2.57 6.94 -5.67
N GLU A 71 -1.95 7.72 -6.56
CA GLU A 71 -0.93 7.21 -7.49
C GLU A 71 0.29 6.61 -6.77
N GLN A 72 0.58 7.07 -5.55
CA GLN A 72 1.71 6.59 -4.75
C GLN A 72 1.38 5.33 -3.92
N LEU A 73 0.11 4.90 -3.87
CA LEU A 73 -0.28 3.72 -3.10
C LEU A 73 0.12 2.41 -3.80
N CYS A 74 0.35 2.44 -5.12
CA CYS A 74 0.81 1.29 -5.88
C CYS A 74 1.74 1.73 -7.02
N THR A 75 2.99 1.28 -6.94
CA THR A 75 4.07 1.55 -7.89
C THR A 75 4.58 0.25 -8.52
N ASP A 76 5.58 0.36 -9.38
CA ASP A 76 6.35 -0.76 -9.92
C ASP A 76 6.94 -1.68 -8.83
N LEU A 77 7.29 -1.13 -7.66
CA LEU A 77 7.80 -1.88 -6.52
C LEU A 77 6.75 -2.83 -5.90
N ASP A 78 5.46 -2.53 -6.08
CA ASP A 78 4.35 -3.25 -5.44
C ASP A 78 3.77 -4.37 -6.32
N VAL A 79 4.21 -4.48 -7.57
CA VAL A 79 3.74 -5.45 -8.57
C VAL A 79 3.68 -6.86 -8.01
N ASP A 80 4.76 -7.30 -7.37
CA ASP A 80 4.86 -8.65 -6.82
C ASP A 80 3.96 -8.84 -5.59
N ALA A 81 3.78 -7.80 -4.78
CA ALA A 81 2.92 -7.85 -3.60
C ALA A 81 1.44 -7.98 -3.99
N VAL A 82 1.01 -7.20 -5.00
CA VAL A 82 -0.35 -7.29 -5.54
C VAL A 82 -0.58 -8.64 -6.22
N ALA A 83 0.39 -9.14 -7.00
CA ALA A 83 0.26 -10.44 -7.65
C ALA A 83 0.15 -11.61 -6.64
N ARG A 84 0.93 -11.58 -5.54
CA ARG A 84 0.79 -12.55 -4.44
C ARG A 84 -0.58 -12.50 -3.79
N TYR A 85 -1.10 -11.30 -3.50
CA TYR A 85 -2.46 -11.14 -2.97
C TYR A 85 -3.51 -11.81 -3.87
N VAL A 86 -3.42 -11.61 -5.19
CA VAL A 86 -4.40 -12.19 -6.14
C VAL A 86 -4.32 -13.71 -6.19
N ILE A 87 -3.12 -14.29 -6.12
CA ILE A 87 -2.95 -15.76 -6.05
C ILE A 87 -3.57 -16.30 -4.75
N GLU A 88 -3.25 -15.69 -3.61
CA GLU A 88 -3.78 -16.11 -2.31
C GLU A 88 -5.31 -15.94 -2.23
N GLU A 89 -5.86 -14.88 -2.84
CA GLU A 89 -7.31 -14.65 -2.92
C GLU A 89 -7.99 -15.79 -3.68
N ASP A 90 -7.42 -16.21 -4.81
CA ASP A 90 -7.92 -17.33 -5.59
C ASP A 90 -7.87 -18.66 -4.81
N GLU A 91 -6.76 -18.92 -4.12
CA GLU A 91 -6.62 -20.09 -3.24
C GLU A 91 -7.65 -20.09 -2.10
N TYR A 92 -7.90 -18.95 -1.47
CA TYR A 92 -8.92 -18.82 -0.44
C TYR A 92 -10.33 -19.08 -0.98
N ILE A 93 -10.66 -18.56 -2.17
CA ILE A 93 -11.94 -18.80 -2.83
C ILE A 93 -12.10 -20.29 -3.17
N ALA A 94 -11.05 -20.93 -3.67
CA ALA A 94 -11.03 -22.36 -3.99
C ALA A 94 -11.22 -23.21 -2.73
N ALA A 95 -10.46 -22.95 -1.66
CA ALA A 95 -10.56 -23.66 -0.38
C ALA A 95 -11.95 -23.46 0.27
N SER A 96 -12.51 -22.26 0.18
CA SER A 96 -13.86 -21.96 0.65
C SER A 96 -14.93 -22.73 -0.12
N SER A 97 -14.77 -22.84 -1.43
CA SER A 97 -15.68 -23.59 -2.30
C SER A 97 -15.59 -25.10 -2.05
N ALA A 98 -14.38 -25.64 -1.88
CA ALA A 98 -14.14 -27.03 -1.53
C ALA A 98 -14.78 -27.40 -0.20
N LEU A 99 -14.57 -26.59 0.85
CA LEU A 99 -15.21 -26.80 2.16
C LEU A 99 -16.74 -26.78 2.06
N ARG A 100 -17.32 -25.85 1.30
CA ARG A 100 -18.78 -25.79 1.09
C ARG A 100 -19.29 -27.06 0.40
N LYS A 101 -18.55 -27.58 -0.58
CA LYS A 101 -18.89 -28.82 -1.27
C LYS A 101 -18.83 -30.02 -0.31
N ALA A 102 -17.73 -30.21 0.41
CA ALA A 102 -17.59 -31.31 1.37
C ALA A 102 -18.70 -31.33 2.43
N ARG A 103 -19.13 -30.15 2.91
CA ARG A 103 -20.27 -30.04 3.84
C ARG A 103 -21.61 -30.45 3.21
N ARG A 104 -21.85 -30.11 1.94
CA ARG A 104 -23.08 -30.49 1.22
C ARG A 104 -23.11 -31.99 0.94
N ASP A 105 -21.98 -32.54 0.52
CA ASP A 105 -21.82 -33.96 0.16
C ASP A 105 -21.73 -34.84 1.42
N LYS A 106 -21.77 -34.24 2.62
CA LYS A 106 -21.70 -34.91 3.93
C LYS A 106 -20.46 -35.82 4.04
N GLU A 107 -19.33 -35.33 3.54
CA GLU A 107 -18.05 -36.01 3.67
C GLU A 107 -17.69 -36.24 5.15
N GLU A 108 -16.73 -37.15 5.39
CA GLU A 108 -16.25 -37.45 6.73
C GLU A 108 -15.80 -36.19 7.48
N LEU A 109 -16.09 -36.16 8.79
CA LEU A 109 -15.77 -35.01 9.64
C LEU A 109 -14.29 -34.61 9.56
N LYS A 110 -13.38 -35.60 9.51
CA LYS A 110 -11.93 -35.37 9.40
C LYS A 110 -11.55 -34.62 8.12
N THR A 111 -12.23 -34.90 7.01
CA THR A 111 -12.02 -34.20 5.73
C THR A 111 -12.52 -32.77 5.82
N ILE A 112 -13.72 -32.56 6.37
CA ILE A 112 -14.29 -31.23 6.60
C ILE A 112 -13.38 -30.39 7.49
N GLU A 113 -12.87 -30.95 8.58
CA GLU A 113 -11.92 -30.27 9.48
C GLU A 113 -10.61 -29.90 8.77
N SER A 114 -10.08 -30.79 7.95
CA SER A 114 -8.85 -30.54 7.18
C SER A 114 -9.05 -29.43 6.15
N MET A 115 -10.17 -29.43 5.43
CA MET A 115 -10.54 -28.35 4.50
C MET A 115 -10.78 -27.02 5.23
N GLN A 116 -11.38 -27.07 6.42
CA GLN A 116 -11.58 -25.88 7.25
C GLN A 116 -10.24 -25.26 7.68
N ARG A 117 -9.26 -26.10 8.06
CA ARG A 117 -7.90 -25.63 8.40
C ARG A 117 -7.21 -25.00 7.20
N LEU A 118 -7.30 -25.63 6.02
CA LEU A 118 -6.73 -25.08 4.78
C LEU A 118 -7.34 -23.71 4.45
N LYS A 119 -8.67 -23.59 4.49
CA LYS A 119 -9.37 -22.33 4.26
C LYS A 119 -8.91 -21.24 5.24
N ASN A 120 -8.79 -21.57 6.52
CA ASN A 120 -8.36 -20.61 7.54
C ASN A 120 -6.89 -20.17 7.33
N ALA A 121 -6.01 -21.08 6.90
CA ALA A 121 -4.64 -20.75 6.54
C ALA A 121 -4.58 -19.81 5.33
N ALA A 122 -5.30 -20.13 4.25
CA ALA A 122 -5.39 -19.29 3.06
C ALA A 122 -5.94 -17.89 3.39
N PHE A 123 -6.99 -17.81 4.21
CA PHE A 123 -7.55 -16.52 4.66
C PHE A 123 -6.52 -15.66 5.39
N LYS A 124 -5.66 -16.27 6.22
CA LYS A 124 -4.61 -15.55 6.95
C LYS A 124 -3.56 -14.98 6.00
N CYS A 125 -3.19 -15.72 4.94
CA CYS A 125 -2.29 -15.22 3.91
C CYS A 125 -2.91 -14.00 3.21
N VAL A 126 -4.13 -14.15 2.70
CA VAL A 126 -4.88 -13.07 2.03
C VAL A 126 -4.99 -11.81 2.90
N ASP A 127 -5.37 -11.96 4.17
CA ASP A 127 -5.50 -10.82 5.10
C ASP A 127 -4.16 -10.14 5.36
N THR A 128 -3.08 -10.92 5.49
CA THR A 128 -1.73 -10.37 5.68
C THR A 128 -1.28 -9.60 4.44
N SER A 129 -1.47 -10.18 3.26
CA SER A 129 -1.13 -9.55 1.98
C SER A 129 -1.96 -8.29 1.75
N ALA A 130 -3.29 -8.34 1.98
CA ALA A 130 -4.19 -7.19 1.87
C ALA A 130 -3.78 -6.02 2.77
N LYS A 131 -3.35 -6.30 4.01
CA LYS A 131 -2.85 -5.28 4.94
C LYS A 131 -1.54 -4.66 4.48
N SER A 132 -0.69 -5.41 3.78
CA SER A 132 0.61 -4.92 3.29
C SER A 132 0.47 -3.94 2.12
N ILE A 133 -0.49 -4.18 1.21
CA ILE A 133 -0.71 -3.36 0.00
C ILE A 133 -1.79 -2.29 0.15
N GLY A 134 -2.35 -2.08 1.35
CA GLY A 134 -3.33 -1.01 1.57
C GLY A 134 -4.77 -1.34 1.15
N LEU A 135 -5.16 -2.62 1.08
CA LEU A 135 -6.55 -2.98 0.77
C LEU A 135 -7.50 -2.88 1.97
N THR A 136 -6.99 -2.83 3.21
CA THR A 136 -7.81 -2.56 4.40
C THR A 136 -7.82 -1.08 4.76
N VAL A 137 -8.91 -0.61 5.36
CA VAL A 137 -9.06 0.80 5.78
C VAL A 137 -7.91 1.21 6.70
N ASP A 138 -7.59 0.41 7.71
CA ASP A 138 -6.50 0.69 8.65
C ASP A 138 -5.12 0.70 7.98
N ALA A 139 -4.91 -0.11 6.94
CA ALA A 139 -3.68 -0.05 6.15
C ALA A 139 -3.59 1.25 5.36
N ARG A 140 -4.68 1.67 4.69
CA ARG A 140 -4.71 2.95 3.96
C ARG A 140 -4.48 4.14 4.87
N LEU A 141 -5.08 4.17 6.05
CA LEU A 141 -4.88 5.26 7.01
C LEU A 141 -3.45 5.32 7.57
N ARG A 142 -2.65 4.24 7.44
CA ARG A 142 -1.22 4.23 7.77
C ARG A 142 -0.36 4.76 6.63
N PHE A 143 -0.81 4.61 5.38
CA PHE A 143 -0.19 5.27 4.24
C PHE A 143 -0.55 6.76 4.30
N ASP A 144 0.47 7.61 4.30
CA ASP A 144 0.26 9.06 4.30
C ASP A 144 -0.08 9.47 2.86
N LEU A 145 -1.35 9.37 2.50
CA LEU A 145 -1.86 9.66 1.13
C LEU A 145 -1.92 11.17 0.84
N ARG A 146 -1.15 12.01 1.54
CA ARG A 146 -1.16 13.45 1.30
C ARG A 146 -0.57 13.72 -0.07
N GLU A 147 -1.36 14.36 -0.91
CA GLU A 147 -0.83 14.99 -2.11
C GLU A 147 0.30 15.96 -1.69
N PRO A 148 1.38 16.04 -2.49
CA PRO A 148 2.44 17.01 -2.23
C PRO A 148 1.81 18.40 -2.07
N GLU A 149 2.23 19.14 -1.03
CA GLU A 149 1.79 20.53 -0.84
C GLU A 149 2.03 21.27 -2.16
N GLN A 150 0.95 21.66 -2.87
CA GLN A 150 1.07 22.55 -4.02
C GLN A 150 1.80 23.81 -3.54
N ASP A 151 2.80 24.25 -4.31
CA ASP A 151 3.58 25.43 -3.98
C ASP A 151 2.64 26.55 -3.56
N LYS A 152 2.78 27.00 -2.32
CA LYS A 152 1.94 28.09 -1.79
C LYS A 152 2.04 29.23 -2.79
N PRO A 153 0.90 29.81 -3.23
CA PRO A 153 0.93 30.88 -4.20
C PRO A 153 1.88 31.97 -3.68
N GLU A 154 2.78 32.43 -4.56
CA GLU A 154 3.80 33.41 -4.19
C GLU A 154 3.15 34.53 -3.38
N ASN A 155 3.75 34.83 -2.22
CA ASN A 155 3.20 35.81 -1.31
C ASN A 155 3.04 37.13 -2.07
N ARG A 156 1.80 37.57 -2.26
CA ARG A 156 1.48 38.79 -3.02
C ARG A 156 2.21 40.02 -2.48
N PHE A 157 2.68 39.97 -1.23
CA PHE A 157 3.43 41.04 -0.58
C PHE A 157 4.95 41.00 -0.78
N ALA A 158 5.53 39.93 -1.36
CA ALA A 158 6.96 39.86 -1.66
C ALA A 158 7.42 41.00 -2.59
N ARG A 159 6.54 41.43 -3.50
CA ARG A 159 6.76 42.59 -4.39
C ARG A 159 6.95 43.92 -3.66
N PHE A 160 6.50 44.04 -2.40
CA PHE A 160 6.62 45.26 -1.60
C PHE A 160 7.83 45.24 -0.66
N GLN A 161 8.47 44.08 -0.44
CA GLN A 161 9.67 44.00 0.39
C GLN A 161 10.91 44.54 -0.32
N VAL A 162 10.96 44.45 -1.65
CA VAL A 162 12.04 45.03 -2.48
C VAL A 162 12.02 46.57 -2.44
N ALA A 163 10.87 47.19 -2.13
CA ALA A 163 10.71 48.65 -2.14
C ALA A 163 11.15 49.34 -0.83
N ASN A 164 11.34 48.59 0.27
CA ASN A 164 11.72 49.14 1.58
C ASN A 164 13.17 48.85 1.96
N GLY A 165 14.08 48.82 0.96
CA GLY A 165 15.52 48.92 1.18
C GLY A 165 15.92 50.38 1.47
N ARG A 166 15.66 50.84 2.69
CA ARG A 166 16.31 51.99 3.33
C ARG A 166 16.69 51.61 4.75
#